data_AF-A0A2S5ZUA7-F1
#
_entry.id   AF-A0A2S5ZUA7-F1
#
_cell.length_a   1.000
_cell.length_b   1.000
_cell.length_c   1.000
_cell.angle_alpha   90.00
_cell.angle_beta   90.00
_cell.angle_gamma   90.00
#
_symmetry.space_group_name_H-M   'P 1'
#
loop_
_entity.id
_entity.type
_entity.pdbx_description
1 polymer ?
#
loop_
_entity_poly.entity_id
_entity_poly.type
_entity_poly.pdbx_seq_one_letter_code
_entity_poly.pdbx_strand_id
1 'polypeptide(L)' 'MNVPDARTGRMDVFLPQALAVAVLDAVIRLHVASALARTGESAATIEYGTGRSHSPGVTRWPVSYTTGSLPQHE' A
#
# COMPACT_ATOMS: atom_id res chain seq x y z
N MET A 1 -21.38 9.70 17.81
CA MET A 1 -20.42 9.99 16.72
C MET A 1 -19.65 8.71 16.47
N ASN A 2 -20.00 7.97 15.40
CA ASN A 2 -19.34 6.70 15.06
C ASN A 2 -18.06 7.06 14.30
N VAL A 3 -16.90 6.99 14.96
CA VAL A 3 -15.61 7.23 14.32
C VAL A 3 -15.37 6.05 13.38
N PRO A 4 -15.16 6.25 12.06
CA PRO A 4 -14.77 5.15 11.19
C PRO A 4 -13.49 4.54 11.75
N ASP A 5 -13.55 3.25 12.08
CA ASP A 5 -12.46 2.50 12.69
C ASP A 5 -11.35 2.33 11.64
N ALA A 6 -10.50 3.35 11.51
CA ALA A 6 -9.43 3.37 10.52
C ALA A 6 -8.32 2.40 10.98
N ARG A 7 -8.27 1.22 10.36
CA ARG A 7 -7.23 0.23 10.67
C ARG A 7 -5.97 0.56 9.88
N THR A 8 -4.84 0.61 10.58
CA THR A 8 -3.53 0.81 9.94
C THR A 8 -2.88 -0.54 9.66
N GLY A 9 -2.54 -0.78 8.40
CA GLY A 9 -1.78 -1.93 7.94
C GLY A 9 -0.37 -1.54 7.48
N ARG A 10 0.52 -2.54 7.44
CA ARG A 10 1.89 -2.39 6.94
C ARG A 10 2.24 -3.55 6.02
N MET A 11 3.03 -3.27 5.00
CA MET A 11 3.51 -4.27 4.04
C MET A 11 4.86 -3.83 3.46
N ASP A 12 5.75 -4.79 3.22
CA ASP A 12 6.97 -4.55 2.44
C ASP A 12 6.71 -4.92 0.96
N VAL A 13 7.07 -4.02 0.04
CA VAL A 13 6.98 -4.23 -1.41
C VAL A 13 8.40 -4.33 -1.99
N PHE A 14 8.65 -5.35 -2.79
CA PHE A 14 9.96 -5.63 -3.36
C PHE A 14 9.93 -5.35 -4.86
N LEU A 15 10.68 -4.35 -5.31
CA LEU A 15 10.60 -3.83 -6.68
C LEU A 15 12.00 -3.75 -7.31
N PRO A 16 12.09 -3.84 -8.65
CA PRO A 16 13.34 -3.59 -9.36
C PRO A 16 13.91 -2.21 -9.03
N GLN A 17 15.24 -2.12 -8.87
CA GLN A 17 15.90 -0.86 -8.53
C GLN A 17 15.78 0.22 -9.64
N ALA A 18 15.68 -0.20 -10.90
CA ALA A 18 15.63 0.69 -12.07
C ALA A 18 14.23 1.25 -12.38
N LEU A 19 13.32 1.27 -11.40
CA LEU A 19 11.93 1.67 -11.60
C LEU A 19 11.78 3.20 -11.62
N ALA A 20 11.05 3.74 -12.60
CA ALA A 20 10.69 5.15 -12.62
C ALA A 20 9.73 5.49 -11.47
N VAL A 21 9.82 6.70 -10.92
CA VAL A 21 9.02 7.14 -9.75
C VAL A 21 7.51 7.04 -9.99
N ALA A 22 7.04 7.41 -11.19
CA ALA A 22 5.62 7.29 -11.52
C ALA A 22 5.13 5.83 -11.55
N VAL A 23 6.01 4.89 -11.93
CA VAL A 23 5.71 3.46 -11.94
C VAL A 23 5.77 2.88 -10.53
N LEU A 24 6.68 3.37 -9.68
CA LEU A 24 6.78 3.01 -8.27
C LEU A 24 5.46 3.24 -7.53
N ASP A 25 4.88 4.45 -7.64
CA ASP A 25 3.63 4.78 -6.98
C ASP A 25 2.47 3.87 -7.42
N ALA A 26 2.31 3.69 -8.74
CA ALA A 26 1.25 2.85 -9.30
C ALA A 26 1.37 1.38 -8.85
N VAL A 27 2.59 0.83 -8.83
CA VAL A 27 2.82 -0.56 -8.42
C VAL A 27 2.61 -0.76 -6.92
N ILE A 28 3.00 0.20 -6.08
CA ILE A 28 2.72 0.17 -4.63
C ILE A 28 1.20 0.19 -4.39
N ARG A 29 0.46 1.09 -5.06
CA ARG A 29 -1.00 1.15 -4.97
C ARG A 29 -1.65 -0.17 -5.38
N LEU A 30 -1.19 -0.77 -6.48
CA LEU A 30 -1.69 -2.06 -6.96
C LEU A 30 -1.45 -3.18 -5.94
N HIS A 31 -0.27 -3.21 -5.31
CA HIS A 31 0.06 -4.20 -4.29
C HIS A 31 -0.85 -4.08 -3.06
N VAL A 32 -1.07 -2.86 -2.57
CA VAL A 32 -1.98 -2.61 -1.44
C VAL A 32 -3.41 -2.98 -1.80
N ALA A 33 -3.91 -2.55 -2.96
CA ALA A 33 -5.25 -2.90 -3.43
C ALA A 33 -5.43 -4.43 -3.54
N SER A 34 -4.43 -5.14 -4.06
CA SER A 34 -4.45 -6.60 -4.17
C SER A 34 -4.43 -7.31 -2.81
N ALA A 35 -3.73 -6.74 -1.82
CA ALA A 35 -3.72 -7.26 -0.46
C ALA A 35 -5.10 -7.10 0.21
N LEU A 36 -5.75 -5.94 0.00
CA LEU A 36 -7.05 -5.61 0.58
C LEU A 36 -8.25 -6.22 -0.14
N ALA A 37 -8.12 -6.53 -1.43
CA ALA A 37 -9.18 -7.19 -2.20
C ALA A 37 -9.63 -8.52 -1.56
N ARG A 38 -8.74 -9.21 -0.82
CA ARG A 38 -9.06 -10.43 -0.08
C ARG A 38 -9.86 -10.20 1.20
N THR A 39 -9.86 -8.99 1.75
CA THR A 39 -10.55 -8.64 3.00
C THR A 39 -11.85 -7.88 2.75
N GLY A 40 -12.15 -7.51 1.49
CA GLY A 40 -13.29 -6.67 1.15
C GLY A 40 -13.11 -5.21 1.57
N GLU A 41 -11.91 -4.82 1.98
CA GLU A 41 -11.56 -3.46 2.38
C GLU A 41 -10.94 -2.69 1.21
N SER A 42 -10.88 -1.37 1.34
CA SER A 42 -10.16 -0.49 0.41
C SER A 42 -9.23 0.43 1.18
N ALA A 43 -8.10 0.77 0.56
CA ALA A 43 -7.14 1.68 1.16
C ALA A 43 -7.68 3.11 1.09
N ALA A 44 -7.72 3.79 2.23
CA ALA A 44 -8.05 5.21 2.32
C ALA A 44 -6.81 6.06 2.10
N THR A 45 -5.69 5.69 2.71
CA THR A 45 -4.38 6.32 2.49
C THR A 45 -3.29 5.28 2.27
N ILE A 46 -2.29 5.62 1.48
CA ILE A 46 -1.10 4.80 1.22
C ILE A 46 0.12 5.71 1.28
N GLU A 47 1.08 5.34 2.10
CA GLU A 47 2.36 6.02 2.26
C GLU A 47 3.48 5.01 2.16
N TYR A 48 4.59 5.38 1.54
CA TYR A 48 5.78 4.53 1.49
C TYR A 48 7.02 5.29 1.93
N GLY A 49 7.83 4.63 2.75
CA GLY A 49 9.10 5.18 3.22
C GLY A 49 10.21 5.02 2.19
N THR A 50 11.41 5.46 2.56
CA THR A 50 12.60 5.33 1.71
C THR A 50 12.91 3.87 1.40
N GLY A 51 13.05 3.56 0.11
CA GLY A 51 13.47 2.25 -0.37
C GLY A 51 14.87 1.88 0.14
N ARG A 52 15.05 0.62 0.52
CA ARG A 52 16.32 0.06 0.99
C ARG A 52 16.75 -1.08 0.09
N SER A 53 18.05 -1.17 -0.21
CA SER A 53 18.59 -2.30 -0.95
C SER A 53 18.30 -3.60 -0.19
N HIS A 54 17.79 -4.62 -0.90
CA HIS A 54 17.43 -5.91 -0.31
C HIS A 54 18.25 -7.06 -0.90
N SER A 55 18.27 -7.16 -2.23
CA SER A 55 19.02 -8.16 -2.99
C SER A 55 19.47 -7.55 -4.32
N PRO A 56 20.38 -8.19 -5.08
CA PRO A 56 20.85 -7.64 -6.36
C PRO A 56 19.69 -7.24 -7.28
N GLY A 57 19.65 -5.96 -7.67
CA GLY A 57 18.61 -5.40 -8.53
C GLY A 57 17.25 -5.17 -7.87
N VAL A 58 17.09 -5.38 -6.55
CA VAL A 58 15.82 -5.27 -5.83
C VAL A 58 15.91 -4.29 -4.66
N THR A 59 14.95 -3.38 -4.60
CA THR A 59 14.72 -2.44 -3.51
C THR A 59 13.47 -2.84 -2.73
N ARG A 60 13.58 -2.92 -1.40
CA ARG A 60 12.45 -3.08 -0.47
C ARG A 60 11.89 -1.71 -0.09
N TRP A 61 10.60 -1.53 -0.28
CA TRP A 61 9.85 -0.33 0.07
C TRP A 61 8.91 -0.63 1.24
N PRO A 62 9.11 -0.04 2.43
CA PRO A 62 8.19 -0.17 3.53
C PRO A 62 6.94 0.69 3.26
N VAL A 63 5.77 0.05 3.19
CA VAL A 63 4.48 0.68 2.90
C VAL A 63 3.58 0.62 4.13
N SER A 64 2.98 1.76 4.47
CA SER A 64 1.90 1.85 5.44
C SER A 64 0.63 2.27 4.72
N TYR A 65 -0.50 1.68 5.10
CA TYR A 65 -1.78 2.06 4.55
C TYR A 65 -2.84 2.07 5.64
N THR A 66 -3.88 2.88 5.44
CA THR A 66 -5.08 2.82 6.28
C THR A 66 -6.21 2.20 5.47
N THR A 67 -7.02 1.37 6.10
CA THR A 67 -8.29 0.92 5.53
C THR A 67 -9.41 1.78 6.07
N GLY A 68 -10.36 2.10 5.20
CA GLY A 68 -11.65 2.64 5.60
C GLY A 68 -12.74 1.67 5.16
N SER A 69 -13.81 1.59 5.94
CA SER A 69 -15.07 1.07 5.41
C SER A 69 -15.50 1.99 4.26
N LEU A 70 -15.66 1.45 3.05
CA LEU A 70 -16.40 2.14 2.00
C LEU A 70 -17.75 2.59 2.59
N PRO A 71 -18.20 3.84 2.39
CA PRO A 71 -19.57 4.18 2.77
C PRO A 71 -20.48 3.18 2.05
N GLN A 72 -21.21 2.37 2.82
CA GLN A 72 -22.29 1.58 2.26
C GLN A 72 -23.29 2.59 1.74
N HIS A 73 -23.30 2.77 0.43
CA HIS A 73 -24.34 3.54 -0.24
C HIS A 73 -25.60 2.66 -0.18
N GLU A 74 -26.45 2.91 0.81
CA GLU A 74 -27.85 2.45 0.81
C GLU A 74 -28.59 2.99 -0.42
#